data_AF-A0A1C5UW52-F1
#
_entry.id   AF-A0A1C5UW52-F1
#
_cell.length_a   1.000
_cell.length_b   1.000
_cell.length_c   1.000
_cell.angle_alpha   90.00
_cell.angle_beta   90.00
_cell.angle_gamma   90.00
#
_symmetry.space_group_name_H-M   'P 1'
#
loop_
_entity.id
_entity.type
_entity.pdbx_description
1 polymer ?
#
loop_
_entity_poly.entity_id
_entity_poly.type
_entity_poly.pdbx_seq_one_letter_code
_entity_poly.pdbx_strand_id
1 'polypeptide(L)'
;MSSEERGKREELENALKEAYLELGKEYYEGGFEDPLPQLLSLFDKITRLKKKIEEVEDTQTDTGRCPGCGAVLESGNIFCGRCGRKIG
;
A
#
# COMPACT_ATOMS: atom_id res chain seq x y z
N MET A 1 7.86 20.08 -6.71
CA MET A 1 7.00 19.46 -7.73
C MET A 1 5.78 20.33 -7.88
N SER A 2 5.52 20.83 -9.09
CA SER A 2 4.39 21.72 -9.37
C SER A 2 3.08 20.95 -9.26
N SER A 3 1.98 21.66 -9.02
CA SER A 3 0.63 21.08 -8.93
C SER A 3 0.22 20.36 -10.23
N GLU A 4 0.72 20.83 -11.39
CA GLU A 4 0.49 20.21 -12.70
C GLU A 4 1.23 18.87 -12.85
N GLU A 5 2.44 18.75 -12.31
CA GLU A 5 3.22 17.51 -12.32
C GLU A 5 2.55 16.41 -11.48
N ARG A 6 1.84 16.78 -10.41
CA ARG A 6 1.07 15.84 -9.58
C ARG A 6 -0.15 15.28 -10.31
N GLY A 7 -0.94 16.13 -10.98
CA GLY A 7 -2.12 15.70 -11.73
C GLY A 7 -1.76 14.76 -12.89
N LYS A 8 -0.72 15.12 -13.64
CA LYS A 8 -0.23 14.30 -14.76
C LYS A 8 0.29 12.94 -14.31
N ARG A 9 0.89 12.87 -13.12
CA ARG A 9 1.32 11.61 -12.51
C ARG A 9 0.14 10.71 -12.13
N GLU A 10 -0.90 11.29 -11.55
CA GLU A 10 -2.11 10.54 -11.14
C GLU A 10 -2.85 9.96 -12.35
N GLU A 11 -2.95 10.70 -13.46
CA GLU A 11 -3.50 10.20 -14.73
C GLU A 11 -2.70 9.01 -15.26
N LEU A 12 -1.37 9.09 -15.25
CA LEU A 12 -0.50 8.00 -15.69
C LEU A 12 -0.61 6.77 -14.77
N GLU A 13 -0.74 6.97 -13.47
CA GLU A 13 -0.93 5.88 -12.50
C GLU A 13 -2.28 5.19 -12.68
N ASN A 14 -3.34 5.92 -13.06
CA ASN A 14 -4.65 5.34 -13.32
C ASN A 14 -4.68 4.59 -14.66
N ALA A 15 -4.12 5.18 -15.73
CA ALA A 15 -3.97 4.49 -17.02
C ALA A 15 -3.17 3.18 -16.89
N LEU A 16 -2.13 3.17 -16.05
CA LEU A 16 -1.35 1.96 -15.76
C LEU A 16 -2.20 0.87 -15.06
N LYS A 17 -3.04 1.24 -14.09
CA LYS A 17 -3.91 0.30 -13.39
C LYS A 17 -4.94 -0.32 -14.36
N GLU A 18 -5.52 0.50 -15.23
CA GLU A 18 -6.47 0.03 -16.25
C GLU A 18 -5.81 -0.97 -17.19
N ALA A 19 -4.61 -0.69 -17.69
CA ALA A 19 -3.85 -1.61 -18.54
C ALA A 19 -3.55 -2.95 -17.84
N TYR A 20 -3.25 -2.95 -16.54
CA TYR A 20 -3.05 -4.20 -15.79
C TYR A 20 -4.33 -5.01 -15.62
N LEU A 21 -5.46 -4.36 -15.40
CA LEU A 21 -6.76 -5.02 -15.28
C LEU A 21 -7.20 -5.66 -16.59
N GLU A 22 -7.05 -4.93 -17.69
CA GLU A 22 -7.39 -5.42 -19.03
C GLU A 22 -6.53 -6.64 -19.40
N LEU A 23 -5.21 -6.57 -19.19
CA LEU A 23 -4.31 -7.70 -19.40
C LEU A 23 -4.73 -8.94 -18.59
N GLY A 24 -5.06 -8.76 -17.31
CA GLY A 24 -5.47 -9.86 -16.44
C GLY A 24 -6.80 -10.49 -16.87
N LYS A 25 -7.75 -9.66 -17.32
CA LYS A 25 -9.05 -10.11 -17.83
C LYS A 25 -8.89 -10.92 -19.12
N GLU A 26 -8.19 -10.38 -20.11
CA GLU A 26 -7.91 -11.07 -21.38
C GLU A 26 -7.15 -12.38 -21.15
N TYR A 27 -6.21 -12.40 -20.22
CA TYR A 27 -5.50 -13.62 -19.84
C TYR A 27 -6.41 -14.67 -19.18
N TYR A 28 -7.28 -14.27 -18.26
CA TYR A 28 -8.16 -15.19 -17.54
C TYR A 28 -9.30 -15.71 -18.43
N GLU A 29 -9.93 -14.83 -19.22
CA GLU A 29 -11.06 -15.17 -20.09
C GLU A 29 -10.61 -15.85 -21.38
N GLY A 30 -9.37 -15.64 -21.81
CA GLY A 30 -8.80 -16.21 -23.04
C GLY A 30 -8.60 -17.74 -23.03
N GLY A 31 -8.93 -18.44 -21.94
CA GLY A 31 -8.94 -19.91 -21.89
C GLY A 31 -7.60 -20.54 -22.27
N PHE A 32 -6.48 -19.96 -21.82
CA PHE A 32 -5.15 -20.50 -22.10
C PHE A 32 -5.00 -21.88 -21.45
N GLU A 33 -4.93 -22.93 -22.27
CA GLU A 33 -4.64 -24.31 -21.82
C GLU A 33 -3.23 -24.43 -21.22
N ASP A 34 -2.33 -23.48 -21.50
CA ASP A 34 -1.02 -23.36 -20.88
C ASP A 34 -0.87 -21.98 -20.20
N PRO A 35 -0.86 -21.90 -18.86
CA PRO A 35 -0.59 -20.65 -18.17
C PRO A 35 0.81 -20.17 -18.53
N LEU A 36 0.99 -18.87 -18.83
CA LEU A 36 2.28 -18.32 -19.29
C LEU A 36 3.40 -18.66 -18.27
N PRO A 37 4.30 -19.63 -18.55
CA PRO A 37 5.24 -20.13 -17.55
C PRO A 37 6.26 -19.06 -17.14
N GLN A 38 6.61 -18.19 -18.09
CA GLN A 38 7.48 -17.04 -17.86
C GLN A 38 6.94 -16.00 -16.86
N LEU A 39 5.63 -15.96 -16.59
CA LEU A 39 5.04 -15.02 -15.63
C LEU A 39 5.00 -15.57 -14.20
N LEU A 40 5.11 -16.89 -14.01
CA LEU A 40 5.07 -17.53 -12.69
C LEU A 40 6.17 -17.00 -11.75
N SER A 41 7.39 -16.85 -12.27
CA SER A 41 8.51 -16.30 -11.48
C SER A 41 8.30 -14.84 -11.07
N LEU A 42 7.55 -14.07 -11.87
CA LEU A 42 7.21 -12.69 -11.54
C LEU A 42 6.12 -12.64 -10.47
N PHE A 43 5.12 -13.51 -10.51
CA PHE A 43 4.11 -13.61 -9.46
C PHE A 43 4.71 -13.98 -8.09
N ASP A 44 5.68 -14.91 -8.06
CA ASP A 44 6.40 -15.24 -6.83
C ASP A 44 7.19 -14.05 -6.30
N LYS A 45 7.84 -13.30 -7.19
CA LYS A 45 8.60 -12.10 -6.81
C LYS A 45 7.68 -11.00 -6.27
N ILE A 46 6.53 -10.77 -6.91
CA ILE A 46 5.52 -9.81 -6.46
C ILE A 46 4.99 -10.20 -5.08
N THR A 47 4.62 -11.47 -4.88
CA THR A 47 4.10 -11.98 -3.60
C THR A 47 5.09 -11.78 -2.46
N ARG A 48 6.38 -12.10 -2.69
CA ARG A 48 7.45 -11.89 -1.69
C ARG A 48 7.65 -10.42 -1.34
N LEU A 49 7.59 -9.52 -2.33
CA LEU A 49 7.77 -8.09 -2.10
C LEU A 49 6.58 -7.50 -1.32
N LYS A 50 5.34 -7.89 -1.64
CA LYS A 50 4.16 -7.44 -0.89
C LYS A 50 4.23 -7.86 0.57
N LYS A 51 4.60 -9.11 0.85
CA LYS A 51 4.78 -9.61 2.22
C LYS A 51 5.86 -8.84 3.00
N LYS A 52 6.98 -8.53 2.35
CA LYS A 52 8.04 -7.72 2.98
C LYS A 52 7.60 -6.29 3.29
N ILE A 53 6.74 -5.69 2.46
CA ILE A 53 6.21 -4.35 2.71
C ILE A 53 5.29 -4.40 3.95
N GLU A 54 4.40 -5.40 4.02
CA GLU A 54 3.53 -5.64 5.18
C GLU A 54 4.35 -5.88 6.47
N GLU A 55 5.39 -6.71 6.41
CA GLU A 55 6.30 -6.96 7.54
C GLU A 55 7.08 -5.70 7.99
N VAL A 56 7.35 -4.76 7.07
CA VAL A 56 8.02 -3.48 7.38
C VAL A 56 7.03 -2.46 7.94
N GLU A 57 5.77 -2.47 7.49
CA GLU A 57 4.69 -1.62 8.00
C GLU A 57 4.29 -1.99 9.44
N ASP A 58 4.29 -3.28 9.81
CA ASP A 58 3.99 -3.72 11.17
C ASP A 58 5.04 -3.28 12.21
N THR A 59 6.29 -3.09 11.81
CA THR A 59 7.38 -2.69 12.73
C THR A 59 7.46 -1.18 13.00
N GLN A 60 6.66 -0.37 12.31
CA GLN A 60 6.62 1.10 12.47
C GLN A 60 5.40 1.62 13.26
N THR A 61 4.70 0.73 13.97
CA THR A 61 3.65 1.11 14.91
C THR A 61 4.18 1.12 16.35
N ASP A 62 5.14 2.00 16.64
CA ASP A 62 5.55 2.32 18.02
C ASP A 62 4.42 3.11 18.70
N THR A 63 3.33 2.39 18.98
CA THR A 63 2.06 2.92 19.46
C THR A 63 2.11 3.07 20.97
N GLY A 64 2.71 4.16 21.42
CA GLY A 64 2.63 4.58 22.82
C GLY A 64 1.17 4.71 23.27
N ARG A 65 0.88 4.51 24.56
CA ARG A 65 -0.45 4.82 25.12
C ARG A 65 -0.42 6.18 25.80
N CYS A 66 -1.50 6.94 25.64
CA CYS A 66 -1.70 8.21 26.31
C CYS A 66 -1.68 8.01 27.84
N PRO A 67 -0.79 8.67 28.59
CA PRO A 67 -0.74 8.53 30.05
C PRO A 67 -1.96 9.13 30.75
N GLY A 68 -2.70 10.02 30.09
CA GLY A 68 -3.88 10.67 30.68
C GLY A 68 -5.18 9.89 30.52
N CYS A 69 -5.36 9.13 29.44
CA CYS A 69 -6.63 8.45 29.16
C CYS A 69 -6.48 7.01 28.64
N GLY A 70 -5.25 6.51 28.48
CA GLY A 70 -4.95 5.16 28.02
C GLY A 70 -5.20 4.91 26.54
N ALA A 71 -5.61 5.91 25.75
CA ALA A 71 -5.82 5.76 24.31
C ALA A 71 -4.52 5.41 23.59
N VAL A 72 -4.60 4.55 22.58
CA VAL A 72 -3.48 4.24 21.68
C VAL A 72 -3.12 5.50 20.89
N LEU A 73 -1.83 5.84 20.86
CA LEU A 73 -1.29 6.97 20.12
C LEU A 73 -0.63 6.46 18.85
N GLU A 74 -0.91 7.12 17.74
CA GLU A 74 -0.19 6.89 16.48
C GLU A 74 1.19 7.55 16.53
N SER A 75 2.15 6.93 15.85
CA SER A 75 3.54 7.38 15.74
C SER A 75 3.61 8.83 15.25
N GLY A 76 4.18 9.73 16.06
CA GLY A 76 4.37 11.14 15.71
C GLY A 76 3.30 12.12 16.23
N ASN A 77 2.32 11.66 17.01
CA ASN A 77 1.30 12.54 17.59
C ASN A 77 1.84 13.42 18.73
N ILE A 78 1.79 14.74 18.55
CA ILE A 78 2.13 15.75 19.57
C ILE A 78 1.00 15.91 20.61
N PHE A 79 -0.22 15.51 20.27
CA PHE A 79 -1.39 15.57 21.15
C PHE A 79 -2.25 14.31 21.01
N CYS A 80 -2.90 13.89 22.10
CA CYS A 80 -3.81 12.76 22.10
C CYS A 80 -5.14 13.15 21.44
N GLY A 81 -5.50 12.51 20.33
CA GLY A 81 -6.76 12.76 19.63
C GLY A 81 -8.02 12.45 20.45
N ARG A 82 -7.92 11.68 21.54
CA ARG A 82 -9.07 11.32 22.39
C ARG A 82 -9.32 12.30 23.53
N CYS A 83 -8.27 12.78 24.20
CA CYS A 83 -8.42 13.64 25.39
C CYS A 83 -7.75 15.01 25.25
N GLY A 84 -7.13 15.32 24.12
CA GLY A 84 -6.45 16.59 23.85
C GLY A 84 -5.15 16.81 24.62
N ARG A 85 -4.70 15.82 25.41
CA ARG A 85 -3.46 15.93 26.20
C ARG A 85 -2.24 15.96 25.28
N LYS A 86 -1.31 16.89 25.53
CA LYS A 86 -0.02 16.94 24.85
C LYS A 86 0.82 15.70 25.19
N ILE A 87 1.31 15.01 24.16
CA ILE A 87 2.19 13.85 24.22
C ILE A 87 3.56 14.34 23.76
N GLY A 88 4.52 14.31 24.68
CA GLY A 88 5.88 14.80 24.48
C GLY A 88 6.79 14.26 25.56
#